data_AF-A0AAD9PAT8-F1
#
_entry.id   AF-A0AAD9PAT8-F1
#
_cell.length_a   1.000
_cell.length_b   1.000
_cell.length_c   1.000
_cell.angle_alpha   90.00
_cell.angle_beta   90.00
_cell.angle_gamma   90.00
#
_symmetry.space_group_name_H-M   'P 1'
#
loop_
_entity.id
_entity.type
_entity.pdbx_description
1 polymer ?
#
loop_
_entity_poly.entity_id
_entity_poly.type
_entity_poly.pdbx_seq_one_letter_code
_entity_poly.pdbx_strand_id
1 'polypeptide(L)'
;MFTLDIPSDAVTLQVKVVVRGEIVYQQSMAVTAGILTTLHISVTPQMSPSARLFVYYLRQAGGSTEVVDDTVWIDIKDECRNKVSLSMSQSQFEPGDRASLDYRGASNSKLLLLAVDQAVYALGGTNLLTAKKVFAELEHYDLGCGMGGGKDNVDVLKNAGLTSVNNAGLIMPKPTGCDQRLRHRRAVRQIIERDTAKCCMSGRCDTKTGTCRQMAARKLGEMTHECAFVYFRCCSDAKFRPEVTCTGFLVYH
;
A
#
# COMPACT_ATOMS: atom_id res chain seq x y z
N MET A 1 -25.63 37.24 -23.53
CA MET A 1 -26.27 36.08 -22.85
C MET A 1 -25.75 34.86 -23.58
N PHE A 2 -24.72 34.19 -23.05
CA PHE A 2 -24.12 33.02 -23.70
C PHE A 2 -24.87 31.79 -23.21
N THR A 3 -25.68 31.18 -24.07
CA THR A 3 -26.24 29.85 -23.84
C THR A 3 -25.16 28.84 -24.22
N LEU A 4 -24.66 28.10 -23.24
CA LEU A 4 -23.91 26.87 -23.53
C LEU A 4 -24.95 25.83 -23.96
N ASP A 5 -25.00 25.52 -25.25
CA ASP A 5 -25.76 24.38 -25.76
C ASP A 5 -25.07 23.10 -25.30
N ILE A 6 -25.56 22.54 -24.18
CA ILE A 6 -25.18 21.23 -23.69
C ILE A 6 -25.87 20.20 -24.61
N PRO A 7 -25.13 19.31 -25.32
CA PRO A 7 -25.72 18.28 -26.17
C PRO A 7 -26.71 17.40 -25.38
N SER A 8 -27.77 16.92 -26.02
CA SER A 8 -28.83 16.09 -25.38
C SER A 8 -28.32 14.83 -24.68
N ASP A 9 -27.11 14.38 -25.03
CA ASP A 9 -26.47 13.17 -24.51
C ASP A 9 -25.31 13.49 -23.55
N ALA A 10 -25.15 14.74 -23.13
CA ALA A 10 -24.09 15.12 -22.22
C ALA A 10 -24.46 14.82 -20.76
N VAL A 11 -23.52 14.19 -20.06
CA VAL A 11 -23.62 13.84 -18.64
C VAL A 11 -22.56 14.60 -17.87
N THR A 12 -22.89 15.08 -16.67
CA THR A 12 -21.90 15.71 -15.79
C THR A 12 -21.25 14.65 -14.90
N LEU A 13 -19.97 14.40 -15.14
CA LEU A 13 -19.14 13.50 -14.37
C LEU A 13 -18.45 14.25 -13.23
N GLN A 14 -18.63 13.75 -12.01
CA GLN A 14 -18.09 14.31 -10.79
C GLN A 14 -16.96 13.42 -10.29
N VAL A 15 -15.77 14.00 -10.13
CA VAL A 15 -14.55 13.31 -9.72
C VAL A 15 -14.10 13.83 -8.37
N LYS A 16 -13.76 12.92 -7.46
CA LYS A 16 -13.19 13.23 -6.15
C LYS A 16 -11.99 12.33 -5.89
N VAL A 17 -10.94 12.88 -5.30
CA VAL A 17 -9.84 12.09 -4.72
C VAL A 17 -9.94 12.20 -3.21
N VAL A 18 -10.09 11.04 -2.57
CA VAL A 18 -10.20 10.90 -1.12
C VAL A 18 -8.89 10.33 -0.59
N VAL A 19 -8.34 10.95 0.45
CA VAL A 19 -7.09 10.54 1.10
C VAL A 19 -7.30 10.65 2.60
N ARG A 20 -7.12 9.55 3.33
CA ARG A 20 -7.18 9.53 4.81
C ARG A 20 -8.46 10.20 5.37
N GLY A 21 -9.60 9.95 4.73
CA GLY A 21 -10.90 10.52 5.10
C GLY A 21 -11.17 11.96 4.63
N GLU A 22 -10.24 12.59 3.90
CA GLU A 22 -10.41 13.95 3.38
C GLU A 22 -10.50 13.97 1.85
N ILE A 23 -11.34 14.85 1.30
CA ILE A 23 -11.39 15.10 -0.14
C ILE A 23 -10.30 16.13 -0.49
N VAL A 24 -9.23 15.68 -1.14
CA VAL A 24 -8.07 16.52 -1.50
C VAL A 24 -8.13 17.07 -2.93
N TYR A 25 -9.06 16.56 -3.74
CA TYR A 25 -9.30 17.02 -5.11
C TYR A 25 -10.76 16.82 -5.49
N GLN A 26 -11.33 17.78 -6.20
CA GLN A 26 -12.67 17.68 -6.77
C GLN A 26 -12.73 18.37 -8.14
N GLN A 27 -13.37 17.72 -9.11
CA GLN A 27 -13.59 18.26 -10.45
C GLN A 27 -14.97 17.84 -10.99
N SER A 28 -15.61 18.74 -11.72
CA SER A 28 -16.85 18.48 -12.46
C SER A 28 -16.60 18.71 -13.94
N MET A 29 -17.01 17.76 -14.80
CA MET A 29 -16.83 17.89 -16.25
C MET A 29 -18.04 17.35 -17.01
N ALA A 30 -18.42 18.04 -18.09
CA ALA A 30 -19.41 17.53 -19.02
C ALA A 30 -18.73 16.54 -19.98
N VAL A 31 -19.31 15.36 -20.11
CA VAL A 31 -18.84 14.29 -21.00
C VAL A 31 -19.98 13.80 -21.86
N THR A 32 -19.70 13.34 -23.07
CA THR A 32 -20.72 12.74 -23.93
C THR A 32 -20.97 11.30 -23.50
N ALA A 33 -22.23 10.94 -23.22
CA ALA A 33 -22.59 9.58 -22.86
C ALA A 33 -22.18 8.59 -23.95
N GLY A 34 -21.71 7.41 -23.54
CA GLY A 34 -21.27 6.34 -24.46
C GLY A 34 -19.88 6.56 -25.08
N ILE A 35 -19.22 7.70 -24.84
CA ILE A 35 -17.85 7.97 -25.31
C ILE A 35 -16.86 7.76 -24.17
N LEU A 36 -15.79 6.99 -24.45
CA LEU A 36 -14.67 6.85 -23.53
C LEU A 36 -14.01 8.21 -23.30
N THR A 37 -13.99 8.67 -22.06
CA THR A 37 -13.34 9.93 -21.67
C THR A 37 -12.15 9.65 -20.77
N THR A 38 -11.01 10.24 -21.08
CA THR A 38 -9.78 10.12 -20.29
C THR A 38 -9.67 11.28 -19.30
N LEU A 39 -9.37 10.95 -18.04
CA LEU A 39 -9.15 11.94 -16.99
C LEU A 39 -7.67 12.05 -16.64
N HIS A 40 -7.19 13.29 -16.47
CA HIS A 40 -5.81 13.55 -16.05
C HIS A 40 -5.79 14.14 -14.64
N ILE A 41 -5.28 13.36 -13.68
CA ILE A 41 -5.12 13.78 -12.29
C ILE A 41 -3.63 13.80 -11.96
N SER A 42 -3.13 14.97 -11.57
CA SER A 42 -1.75 15.11 -11.10
C SER A 42 -1.62 14.56 -9.69
N VAL A 43 -0.84 13.49 -9.53
CA VAL A 43 -0.53 12.91 -8.22
C VAL A 43 0.36 13.88 -7.45
N THR A 44 0.04 14.11 -6.17
CA THR A 44 0.77 15.02 -5.28
C THR A 44 1.24 14.29 -4.03
N PRO A 45 2.34 14.70 -3.36
CA PRO A 45 2.86 14.00 -2.17
C PRO A 45 1.86 13.87 -1.01
N GLN A 46 0.89 14.78 -0.91
CA GLN A 46 -0.19 14.71 0.08
C GLN A 46 -1.13 13.51 -0.10
N MET A 47 -1.11 12.88 -1.29
CA MET A 47 -1.89 11.67 -1.62
C MET A 47 -1.15 10.37 -1.23
N SER A 48 0.09 10.46 -0.76
CA SER A 48 0.83 9.31 -0.21
C SER A 48 0.28 8.90 1.17
N PRO A 49 0.23 7.61 1.52
CA PRO A 49 0.71 6.44 0.74
C PRO A 49 -0.35 5.85 -0.22
N SER A 50 -1.61 6.25 -0.10
CA SER A 50 -2.66 5.82 -1.01
C SER A 50 -3.79 6.82 -1.11
N ALA A 51 -4.53 6.74 -2.21
CA ALA A 51 -5.69 7.57 -2.48
C ALA A 51 -6.84 6.75 -3.08
N ARG A 52 -8.07 7.21 -2.89
CA ARG A 52 -9.26 6.65 -3.54
C ARG A 52 -9.80 7.65 -4.55
N LEU A 53 -9.88 7.23 -5.81
CA LEU A 53 -10.56 7.97 -6.87
C LEU A 53 -12.02 7.55 -6.87
N PHE A 54 -12.91 8.46 -6.51
CA PHE A 54 -14.36 8.26 -6.55
C PHE A 54 -14.94 9.08 -7.69
N VAL A 55 -15.71 8.43 -8.57
CA VAL A 55 -16.33 9.07 -9.71
C VAL A 55 -17.81 8.73 -9.71
N TYR A 56 -18.67 9.72 -9.95
CA TYR A 56 -20.10 9.48 -10.09
C TYR A 56 -20.74 10.43 -11.10
N TYR A 57 -21.90 10.03 -11.59
CA TYR A 57 -22.81 10.91 -12.34
C TYR A 57 -24.25 10.59 -11.97
N LEU A 58 -25.15 11.52 -12.30
CA LEU A 58 -26.58 11.36 -12.09
C LEU A 58 -27.26 11.13 -13.44
N ARG A 59 -28.17 10.17 -13.49
CA ARG A 59 -29.02 9.94 -14.66
C ARG A 59 -30.49 9.87 -14.25
N GLN A 60 -31.36 10.27 -15.16
CA GLN A 60 -32.79 10.08 -14.99
C GLN A 60 -33.17 8.72 -15.56
N ALA A 61 -33.78 7.85 -14.75
CA ALA A 61 -34.25 6.54 -15.14
C ALA A 61 -35.66 6.32 -14.58
N GLY A 62 -36.64 6.08 -15.47
CA GLY A 62 -38.01 5.74 -15.07
C GLY A 62 -38.73 6.78 -14.21
N GLY A 63 -38.38 8.07 -14.33
CA GLY A 63 -38.96 9.16 -13.52
C GLY A 63 -38.29 9.36 -12.15
N SER A 64 -37.19 8.68 -11.88
CA SER A 64 -36.38 8.83 -10.67
C SER A 64 -34.92 9.17 -11.00
N THR A 65 -34.25 9.86 -10.08
CA THR A 65 -32.80 10.13 -10.19
C THR A 65 -32.03 8.90 -9.72
N GLU A 66 -31.25 8.32 -10.62
CA GLU A 66 -30.33 7.21 -10.34
C GLU A 66 -28.90 7.76 -10.23
N VAL A 67 -28.17 7.29 -9.23
CA VAL A 67 -26.73 7.56 -9.07
C VAL A 67 -25.98 6.41 -9.73
N VAL A 68 -24.98 6.73 -10.56
CA VAL A 68 -24.04 5.73 -11.06
C VAL A 68 -22.66 6.15 -10.60
N ASP A 69 -21.99 5.27 -9.87
CA ASP A 69 -20.70 5.54 -9.27
C ASP A 69 -19.74 4.36 -9.40
N ASP A 70 -18.46 4.68 -9.28
CA ASP A 70 -17.38 3.70 -9.11
C ASP A 70 -16.26 4.34 -8.29
N THR A 71 -15.45 3.49 -7.67
CA THR A 71 -14.27 3.92 -6.91
C THR A 71 -13.08 3.02 -7.18
N VAL A 72 -11.89 3.57 -7.18
CA VAL A 72 -10.64 2.81 -7.33
C VAL A 72 -9.65 3.24 -6.26
N TRP A 73 -9.02 2.27 -5.60
CA TRP A 73 -7.90 2.50 -4.70
C TRP A 73 -6.59 2.53 -5.49
N ILE A 74 -5.75 3.53 -5.21
CA ILE A 74 -4.51 3.82 -5.91
C ILE A 74 -3.37 3.80 -4.90
N ASP A 75 -2.42 2.90 -5.14
CA ASP A 75 -1.14 2.81 -4.43
C ASP A 75 -0.22 3.94 -4.91
N ILE A 76 0.18 4.82 -3.98
CA ILE A 76 0.99 6.00 -4.29
C ILE A 76 2.31 5.88 -3.56
N LYS A 77 3.40 6.04 -4.30
CA LYS A 77 4.75 5.97 -3.74
C LYS A 77 4.88 6.79 -2.46
N ASP A 78 5.37 6.15 -1.42
CA ASP A 78 5.76 6.74 -0.14
C ASP A 78 6.66 7.97 -0.34
N GLU A 79 6.09 9.15 -0.12
CA GLU A 79 6.80 10.41 -0.29
C GLU A 79 6.29 11.46 0.71
N CYS A 80 7.21 11.97 1.52
CA CYS A 80 6.90 13.06 2.44
C CYS A 80 6.63 14.35 1.67
N ARG A 81 5.54 15.04 2.01
CA ARG A 81 5.22 16.38 1.49
C ARG A 81 6.38 17.36 1.69
N ASN A 82 6.96 17.34 2.89
CA ASN A 82 8.11 18.19 3.24
C ASN A 82 9.36 17.32 3.27
N LYS A 83 10.27 17.55 2.32
CA LYS A 83 11.57 16.91 2.31
C LYS A 83 12.50 17.66 3.25
N VAL A 84 13.21 16.90 4.09
CA VAL A 84 14.24 17.43 4.99
C VAL A 84 15.56 16.75 4.65
N SER A 85 16.63 17.53 4.54
CA SER A 85 18.00 17.01 4.41
C SER A 85 18.84 17.54 5.56
N LEU A 86 19.70 16.68 6.10
CA LEU A 86 20.63 16.99 7.17
C LEU A 86 22.06 16.81 6.65
N SER A 87 22.97 17.69 7.06
CA SER A 87 24.39 17.59 6.75
C SER A 87 25.21 18.04 7.95
N MET A 88 26.30 17.33 8.22
CA MET A 88 27.30 17.72 9.22
C MET A 88 28.48 18.39 8.54
N SER A 89 29.14 19.30 9.25
CA SER A 89 30.34 19.98 8.76
C SER A 89 31.54 19.05 8.58
N GLN A 90 31.60 17.96 9.35
CA GLN A 90 32.69 16.98 9.34
C GLN A 90 32.13 15.56 9.52
N SER A 91 32.91 14.55 9.11
CA SER A 91 32.53 13.13 9.19
C SER A 91 33.08 12.42 10.43
N GLN A 92 34.02 13.03 11.15
CA GLN A 92 34.65 12.50 12.34
C GLN A 92 34.71 13.60 13.40
N PHE A 93 34.57 13.20 14.66
CA PHE A 93 34.57 14.09 15.82
C PHE A 93 35.31 13.40 16.96
N GLU A 94 36.10 14.16 17.71
CA GLU A 94 36.68 13.73 18.98
C GLU A 94 35.72 14.02 20.15
N PRO A 95 35.84 13.27 21.27
CA PRO A 95 35.04 13.55 22.46
C PRO A 95 35.25 14.99 22.96
N GLY A 96 34.16 15.76 23.03
CA GLY A 96 34.18 17.17 23.44
C GLY A 96 34.16 18.17 22.28
N ASP A 97 34.25 17.71 21.03
CA ASP A 97 34.15 18.56 19.86
C ASP A 97 32.77 19.24 19.75
N ARG A 98 32.77 20.44 19.16
CA ARG A 98 31.54 21.13 18.78
C ARG A 98 31.12 20.68 17.38
N ALA A 99 29.99 19.98 17.30
CA ALA A 99 29.37 19.63 16.03
C ALA A 99 28.41 20.74 15.54
N SER A 100 28.42 21.02 14.24
CA SER A 100 27.43 21.87 13.57
C SER A 100 26.60 21.03 12.61
N LEU A 101 25.29 21.05 12.81
CA LEU A 101 24.31 20.36 11.99
C LEU A 101 23.53 21.37 11.16
N ASP A 102 23.72 21.30 9.85
CA ASP A 102 22.94 22.08 8.89
C ASP A 102 21.72 21.28 8.44
N TYR A 103 20.58 21.96 8.31
CA TYR A 103 19.36 21.36 7.79
C TYR A 103 18.77 22.21 6.66
N ARG A 104 18.08 21.53 5.73
CA ARG A 104 17.25 22.18 4.72
C ARG A 104 15.87 21.54 4.75
N GLY A 105 14.83 22.36 4.67
CA GLY A 105 13.44 21.91 4.68
C GLY A 105 12.51 23.01 4.18
N ALA A 106 11.22 22.70 4.08
CA ALA A 106 10.21 23.67 3.69
C ALA A 106 10.08 24.80 4.74
N SER A 107 9.83 26.02 4.28
CA SER A 107 9.59 27.20 5.11
C SER A 107 8.54 26.93 6.19
N ASN A 108 8.73 27.48 7.39
CA ASN A 108 7.82 27.32 8.54
C ASN A 108 7.64 25.86 9.02
N SER A 109 8.51 24.93 8.64
CA SER A 109 8.51 23.57 9.19
C SER A 109 9.06 23.55 10.60
N LYS A 110 8.50 22.70 11.47
CA LYS A 110 9.08 22.37 12.77
C LYS A 110 10.02 21.18 12.62
N LEU A 111 11.22 21.30 13.16
CA LEU A 111 12.22 20.23 13.16
C LEU A 111 12.35 19.65 14.57
N LEU A 112 12.19 18.33 14.69
CA LEU A 112 12.51 17.59 15.91
C LEU A 112 13.77 16.77 15.64
N LEU A 113 14.80 16.96 16.47
CA LEU A 113 16.06 16.23 16.38
C LEU A 113 16.16 15.25 17.54
N LEU A 114 16.58 14.03 17.23
CA LEU A 114 16.86 12.98 18.21
C LEU A 114 18.23 12.39 17.90
N ALA A 115 19.14 12.45 18.89
CA ALA A 115 20.43 11.77 18.82
C ALA A 115 20.31 10.41 19.52
N VAL A 116 20.72 9.35 18.85
CA VAL A 116 20.69 7.97 19.36
C VAL A 116 22.05 7.33 19.08
N ASP A 117 22.56 6.57 20.05
CA ASP A 117 23.77 5.80 19.86
C ASP A 117 23.58 4.73 18.76
N GLN A 118 24.57 4.58 17.88
CA GLN A 118 24.50 3.65 16.76
C GLN A 118 24.38 2.19 17.21
N ALA A 119 24.98 1.79 18.34
CA ALA A 119 24.84 0.46 18.89
C ALA A 119 23.39 0.19 19.29
N VAL A 120 22.72 1.16 19.94
CA VAL A 120 21.29 1.05 20.29
C VAL A 120 20.42 0.97 19.04
N TYR A 121 20.74 1.77 18.01
CA TYR A 121 20.05 1.70 16.71
C TYR A 121 20.25 0.34 16.02
N ALA A 122 21.47 -0.23 16.09
CA ALA A 122 21.84 -1.49 15.47
C ALA A 122 21.19 -2.72 16.12
N LEU A 123 20.76 -2.62 17.40
CA LEU A 123 19.98 -3.68 18.06
C LEU A 123 18.62 -3.94 17.38
N GLY A 124 18.21 -3.12 16.41
CA GLY A 124 17.20 -3.50 15.41
C GLY A 124 15.80 -3.72 16.00
N GLY A 125 15.48 -3.06 17.11
CA GLY A 125 14.20 -3.22 17.80
C GLY A 125 12.98 -2.77 16.98
N THR A 126 11.82 -3.33 17.30
CA THR A 126 10.51 -2.96 16.72
C THR A 126 10.08 -1.52 17.02
N ASN A 127 10.82 -0.79 17.87
CA ASN A 127 10.46 0.55 18.32
C ASN A 127 11.12 1.67 17.51
N LEU A 128 11.96 1.34 16.53
CA LEU A 128 12.60 2.34 15.70
C LEU A 128 11.60 3.04 14.78
N LEU A 129 11.50 4.36 14.85
CA LEU A 129 10.68 5.15 13.93
C LEU A 129 11.36 5.21 12.55
N THR A 130 10.70 4.64 11.54
CA THR A 130 11.16 4.70 10.15
C THR A 130 10.06 5.28 9.28
N ALA A 131 10.43 5.88 8.14
CA ALA A 131 9.45 6.39 7.17
C ALA A 131 8.42 5.32 6.79
N LYS A 132 8.88 4.08 6.56
CA LYS A 132 8.01 2.93 6.26
C LYS A 132 6.96 2.67 7.34
N LYS A 133 7.32 2.77 8.63
CA LYS A 133 6.34 2.60 9.72
C LYS A 133 5.35 3.75 9.77
N VAL A 134 5.81 4.98 9.52
CA VAL A 134 4.91 6.14 9.43
C VAL A 134 3.91 5.95 8.30
N PHE A 135 4.34 5.56 7.10
CA PHE A 135 3.44 5.31 5.98
C PHE A 135 2.48 4.14 6.25
N ALA A 136 2.97 3.03 6.82
CA ALA A 136 2.10 1.93 7.24
C ALA A 136 1.04 2.38 8.26
N GLU A 137 1.40 3.25 9.20
CA GLU A 137 0.44 3.81 10.16
C GLU A 137 -0.54 4.78 9.47
N LEU A 138 -0.06 5.57 8.50
CA LEU A 138 -0.91 6.47 7.71
C LEU A 138 -1.96 5.72 6.88
N GLU A 139 -1.69 4.50 6.42
CA GLU A 139 -2.68 3.66 5.73
C GLU A 139 -3.89 3.33 6.61
N HIS A 140 -3.72 3.21 7.93
CA HIS A 140 -4.82 2.93 8.86
C HIS A 140 -5.83 4.08 9.00
N TYR A 141 -5.50 5.27 8.51
CA TYR A 141 -6.41 6.42 8.46
C TYR A 141 -7.28 6.44 7.19
N ASP A 142 -7.08 5.53 6.24
CA ASP A 142 -8.03 5.36 5.14
C ASP A 142 -9.36 4.80 5.68
N LEU A 143 -10.43 5.58 5.50
CA LEU A 143 -11.77 5.21 5.96
C LEU A 143 -12.50 4.28 4.98
N GLY A 144 -11.97 4.12 3.75
CA GLY A 144 -12.57 3.27 2.74
C GLY A 144 -12.16 1.81 2.85
N CYS A 145 -12.92 0.94 2.18
CA CYS A 145 -12.73 -0.50 2.21
C CYS A 145 -12.36 -1.05 0.82
N GLY A 146 -11.65 -2.17 0.79
CA GLY A 146 -11.32 -2.89 -0.44
C GLY A 146 -10.45 -2.09 -1.42
N MET A 147 -10.32 -2.61 -2.64
CA MET A 147 -9.50 -2.02 -3.71
C MET A 147 -10.29 -1.12 -4.67
N GLY A 148 -11.61 -1.00 -4.49
CA GLY A 148 -12.48 -0.30 -5.42
C GLY A 148 -13.80 -1.02 -5.65
N GLY A 149 -14.63 -0.44 -6.52
CA GLY A 149 -15.94 -0.96 -6.91
C GLY A 149 -16.92 -1.09 -5.75
N GLY A 150 -18.02 -1.76 -6.04
CA GLY A 150 -19.03 -2.12 -5.06
C GLY A 150 -20.17 -2.87 -5.72
N LYS A 151 -20.92 -3.65 -4.95
CA LYS A 151 -22.10 -4.38 -5.46
C LYS A 151 -23.29 -3.46 -5.77
N ASP A 152 -23.33 -2.29 -5.13
CA ASP A 152 -24.35 -1.25 -5.25
C ASP A 152 -23.73 0.11 -4.85
N ASN A 153 -24.45 1.21 -5.07
CA ASN A 153 -23.97 2.57 -4.77
C ASN A 153 -23.57 2.77 -3.30
N VAL A 154 -24.29 2.11 -2.38
CA VAL A 154 -24.01 2.20 -0.95
C VAL A 154 -22.66 1.55 -0.64
N ASP A 155 -22.38 0.41 -1.26
CA ASP A 155 -21.12 -0.30 -1.15
C ASP A 155 -19.96 0.45 -1.82
N VAL A 156 -20.18 1.07 -2.99
CA VAL A 156 -19.18 1.94 -3.63
C VAL A 156 -18.84 3.13 -2.74
N LEU A 157 -19.83 3.84 -2.20
CA LEU A 157 -19.62 4.95 -1.28
C LEU A 157 -18.89 4.51 -0.01
N LYS A 158 -19.28 3.36 0.57
CA LYS A 158 -18.57 2.76 1.72
C LYS A 158 -17.12 2.43 1.36
N ASN A 159 -16.87 1.80 0.20
CA ASN A 159 -15.53 1.47 -0.27
C ASN A 159 -14.70 2.73 -0.56
N ALA A 160 -15.31 3.84 -0.95
CA ALA A 160 -14.65 5.14 -1.09
C ALA A 160 -14.36 5.84 0.25
N GLY A 161 -14.91 5.35 1.37
CA GLY A 161 -14.83 6.02 2.68
C GLY A 161 -15.73 7.26 2.77
N LEU A 162 -16.84 7.26 2.02
CA LEU A 162 -17.76 8.38 1.89
C LEU A 162 -19.18 8.01 2.36
N THR A 163 -19.93 9.05 2.75
CA THR A 163 -21.38 8.97 2.92
C THR A 163 -22.04 10.02 2.05
N SER A 164 -23.22 9.70 1.53
CA SER A 164 -24.02 10.61 0.71
C SER A 164 -25.33 10.96 1.41
N VAL A 165 -25.76 12.20 1.24
CA VAL A 165 -27.11 12.67 1.57
C VAL A 165 -27.65 13.34 0.32
N ASN A 166 -28.64 12.72 -0.31
CA ASN A 166 -29.24 13.24 -1.54
C ASN A 166 -30.73 12.87 -1.64
N ASN A 167 -31.42 13.45 -2.61
CA ASN A 167 -32.82 13.17 -2.91
C ASN A 167 -33.01 11.97 -3.85
N ALA A 168 -31.94 11.22 -4.16
CA ALA A 168 -32.00 10.02 -5.00
C ALA A 168 -32.41 8.77 -4.21
N GLY A 169 -32.76 8.91 -2.93
CA GLY A 169 -33.26 7.81 -2.10
C GLY A 169 -32.18 6.85 -1.61
N LEU A 170 -30.90 7.24 -1.66
CA LEU A 170 -29.80 6.42 -1.11
C LEU A 170 -29.83 6.46 0.43
N ILE A 171 -30.18 5.33 1.04
CA ILE A 171 -30.15 5.17 2.50
C ILE A 171 -28.78 4.61 2.89
N MET A 172 -27.93 5.46 3.46
CA MET A 172 -26.61 5.04 3.95
C MET A 172 -26.73 4.40 5.34
N PRO A 173 -26.24 3.17 5.54
CA PRO A 173 -26.18 2.55 6.86
C PRO A 173 -25.16 3.27 7.74
N LYS A 174 -25.25 3.06 9.06
CA LYS A 174 -24.22 3.57 9.98
C LYS A 174 -22.84 3.09 9.52
N PRO A 175 -21.81 3.95 9.57
CA PRO A 175 -20.45 3.56 9.25
C PRO A 175 -20.07 2.36 10.11
N THR A 176 -19.95 1.20 9.46
CA THR A 176 -19.35 0.01 10.04
C THR A 176 -17.92 -0.02 9.54
N GLY A 177 -16.96 -0.31 10.43
CA GLY A 177 -15.58 -0.49 10.01
C GLY A 177 -15.46 -1.51 8.88
N CYS A 178 -14.33 -1.51 8.18
CA CYS A 178 -14.08 -2.52 7.17
C CYS A 178 -13.91 -3.90 7.83
N ASP A 179 -14.65 -4.91 7.39
CA ASP A 179 -14.26 -6.29 7.64
C ASP A 179 -12.87 -6.47 7.01
N GLN A 180 -11.86 -6.80 7.81
CA GLN A 180 -10.43 -6.81 7.45
C GLN A 180 -10.04 -7.87 6.39
N ARG A 181 -10.96 -8.29 5.52
CA ARG A 181 -10.65 -9.10 4.33
C ARG A 181 -10.10 -8.23 3.21
N LEU A 182 -9.10 -7.41 3.51
CA LEU A 182 -8.15 -6.95 2.51
C LEU A 182 -7.34 -8.17 2.05
N ARG A 183 -7.89 -8.96 1.12
CA ARG A 183 -7.07 -9.91 0.36
C ARG A 183 -6.22 -9.09 -0.59
N HIS A 184 -5.13 -8.54 -0.07
CA HIS A 184 -4.08 -7.97 -0.88
C HIS A 184 -3.59 -9.12 -1.78
N ARG A 185 -3.90 -9.08 -3.08
CA ARG A 185 -3.36 -10.06 -4.05
C ARG A 185 -1.82 -10.09 -4.00
N ARG A 186 -1.19 -9.02 -3.49
CA ARG A 186 0.25 -8.94 -3.19
C ARG A 186 0.66 -9.55 -1.85
N ALA A 187 -0.21 -9.64 -0.84
CA ALA A 187 0.09 -10.36 0.40
C ALA A 187 0.19 -11.86 0.13
N VAL A 188 -0.67 -12.41 -0.72
CA VAL A 188 -0.54 -13.80 -1.19
C VAL A 188 0.80 -14.00 -1.91
N ARG A 189 1.18 -13.09 -2.80
CA ARG A 189 2.49 -13.15 -3.50
C ARG A 189 3.69 -13.01 -2.54
N GLN A 190 3.63 -12.12 -1.56
CA GLN A 190 4.67 -11.95 -0.55
C GLN A 190 4.75 -13.14 0.42
N ILE A 191 3.61 -13.74 0.79
CA ILE A 191 3.57 -14.97 1.60
C ILE A 191 4.16 -16.13 0.80
N ILE A 192 3.79 -16.27 -0.48
CA ILE A 192 4.37 -17.28 -1.39
C ILE A 192 5.87 -17.06 -1.58
N GLU A 193 6.35 -15.84 -1.82
CA GLU A 193 7.78 -15.52 -1.96
C GLU A 193 8.56 -15.74 -0.65
N ARG A 194 7.96 -15.45 0.51
CA ARG A 194 8.59 -15.65 1.82
C ARG A 194 8.62 -17.12 2.25
N ASP A 195 7.57 -17.87 1.95
CA ASP A 195 7.51 -19.31 2.23
C ASP A 195 8.42 -20.08 1.28
N THR A 196 8.45 -19.75 -0.01
CA THR A 196 9.41 -20.34 -0.97
C THR A 196 10.86 -20.05 -0.60
N ALA A 197 11.18 -18.86 -0.08
CA ALA A 197 12.52 -18.55 0.44
C ALA A 197 12.91 -19.43 1.63
N LYS A 198 12.00 -19.70 2.58
CA LYS A 198 12.23 -20.64 3.69
C LYS A 198 12.45 -22.07 3.20
N CYS A 199 11.66 -22.52 2.22
CA CYS A 199 11.81 -23.83 1.58
C CYS A 199 13.20 -23.97 0.92
N CYS A 200 13.62 -22.93 0.19
CA CYS A 200 14.93 -22.89 -0.46
C CYS A 200 16.08 -22.91 0.56
N MET A 201 16.00 -22.10 1.62
CA MET A 201 17.00 -22.11 2.70
C MET A 201 17.08 -23.45 3.41
N SER A 202 15.93 -24.09 3.67
CA SER A 202 15.88 -25.44 4.24
C SER A 202 16.59 -26.45 3.33
N GLY A 203 16.44 -26.33 2.00
CA GLY A 203 17.15 -27.17 1.03
C GLY A 203 18.66 -26.94 1.01
N ARG A 204 19.12 -25.70 1.12
CA ARG A 204 20.57 -25.38 1.14
C ARG A 204 21.26 -25.81 2.43
N CYS A 205 20.54 -25.78 3.54
CA CYS A 205 21.07 -26.00 4.89
C CYS A 205 20.71 -27.37 5.48
N ASP A 206 20.08 -28.27 4.72
CA ASP A 206 19.78 -29.61 5.21
C ASP A 206 21.08 -30.44 5.28
N THR A 207 21.44 -30.83 6.50
CA THR A 207 22.68 -31.58 6.82
C THR A 207 22.47 -33.10 6.83
N LYS A 208 21.26 -33.58 6.51
CA LYS A 208 20.96 -35.02 6.51
C LYS A 208 21.67 -35.75 5.36
N THR A 209 22.01 -37.00 5.59
CA THR A 209 22.69 -37.86 4.62
C THR A 209 21.71 -38.41 3.58
N GLY A 210 21.97 -38.16 2.30
CA GLY A 210 21.18 -38.66 1.18
C GLY A 210 21.29 -37.81 -0.09
N THR A 211 20.61 -38.24 -1.16
CA THR A 211 20.46 -37.41 -2.37
C THR A 211 19.39 -36.33 -2.15
N CYS A 212 19.54 -35.15 -2.77
CA CYS A 212 18.54 -34.09 -2.67
C CYS A 212 17.13 -34.55 -3.06
N ARG A 213 17.03 -35.49 -4.01
CA ARG A 213 15.76 -36.09 -4.43
C ARG A 213 15.11 -36.91 -3.31
N GLN A 214 15.88 -37.75 -2.62
CA GLN A 214 15.38 -38.54 -1.48
C GLN A 214 14.99 -37.63 -0.30
N MET A 215 15.77 -36.59 -0.04
CA MET A 215 15.49 -35.64 1.04
C MET A 215 14.22 -34.83 0.75
N ALA A 216 14.06 -34.32 -0.47
CA ALA A 216 12.84 -33.62 -0.88
C ALA A 216 11.59 -34.52 -0.81
N ALA A 217 11.71 -35.80 -1.19
CA ALA A 217 10.62 -36.76 -1.11
C ALA A 217 10.14 -36.99 0.33
N ARG A 218 11.06 -37.03 1.32
CA ARG A 218 10.70 -37.15 2.74
C ARG A 218 9.95 -35.93 3.26
N LYS A 219 10.21 -34.75 2.70
CA LYS A 219 9.57 -33.50 3.09
C LYS A 219 8.15 -33.34 2.58
N LEU A 220 7.69 -34.15 1.61
CA LEU A 220 6.31 -34.10 1.11
C LEU A 220 5.23 -34.35 2.18
N GLY A 221 5.58 -34.97 3.31
CA GLY A 221 4.69 -35.12 4.47
C GLY A 221 4.71 -33.95 5.46
N GLU A 222 5.66 -33.02 5.34
CA GLU A 222 5.89 -31.91 6.26
C GLU A 222 5.62 -30.53 5.61
N MET A 223 5.64 -30.44 4.28
CA MET A 223 5.47 -29.20 3.52
C MET A 223 4.66 -29.42 2.24
N THR A 224 4.24 -28.33 1.58
CA THR A 224 3.52 -28.39 0.31
C THR A 224 4.40 -28.95 -0.81
N HIS A 225 3.76 -29.51 -1.85
CA HIS A 225 4.47 -30.02 -3.04
C HIS A 225 5.36 -28.95 -3.70
N GLU A 226 4.90 -27.71 -3.73
CA GLU A 226 5.64 -26.56 -4.25
C GLU A 226 6.89 -26.24 -3.41
N CYS A 227 6.75 -26.25 -2.09
CA CYS A 227 7.87 -26.08 -1.15
C CYS A 227 8.92 -27.20 -1.29
N ALA A 228 8.47 -28.46 -1.42
CA ALA A 228 9.36 -29.61 -1.60
C ALA A 228 10.13 -29.54 -2.94
N PHE A 229 9.50 -29.03 -3.99
CA PHE A 229 10.16 -28.80 -5.28
C PHE A 229 11.23 -27.70 -5.20
N VAL A 230 10.92 -26.58 -4.55
CA VAL A 230 11.88 -25.48 -4.34
C VAL A 230 13.05 -25.93 -3.46
N TYR A 231 12.77 -26.69 -2.40
CA TYR A 231 13.76 -27.36 -1.56
C TYR A 231 14.73 -28.22 -2.40
N PHE A 232 14.19 -29.07 -3.28
CA PHE A 232 14.98 -29.96 -4.14
C PHE A 232 15.96 -29.18 -5.03
N ARG A 233 15.47 -28.11 -5.68
CA ARG A 233 16.29 -27.25 -6.53
C ARG A 233 17.42 -26.61 -5.75
N CYS A 234 17.12 -25.96 -4.62
CA CYS A 234 18.11 -25.26 -3.83
C CYS A 234 19.14 -26.20 -3.17
N CYS A 235 18.75 -27.40 -2.75
CA CYS A 235 19.67 -28.45 -2.29
C CYS A 235 20.64 -28.88 -3.39
N SER A 236 20.11 -29.08 -4.61
CA SER A 236 20.93 -29.52 -5.74
C SER A 236 21.93 -28.44 -6.17
N ASP A 237 21.51 -27.17 -6.13
CA ASP A 237 22.35 -26.01 -6.45
C ASP A 237 23.43 -25.73 -5.39
N ALA A 238 23.13 -25.95 -4.10
CA ALA A 238 24.05 -25.70 -2.99
C ALA A 238 25.30 -26.60 -3.02
N LYS A 239 25.24 -27.75 -3.70
CA LYS A 239 26.41 -28.63 -3.91
C LYS A 239 27.51 -28.00 -4.76
N PHE A 240 27.26 -26.84 -5.39
CA PHE A 240 28.20 -26.12 -6.25
C PHE A 240 28.65 -24.73 -5.73
N ARG A 241 28.09 -24.21 -4.62
CA ARG A 241 28.52 -22.92 -4.01
C ARG A 241 28.37 -22.93 -2.47
N PRO A 242 29.46 -22.99 -1.69
CA PRO A 242 29.40 -23.16 -0.24
C PRO A 242 29.25 -21.86 0.59
N GLU A 243 29.07 -20.69 -0.02
CA GLU A 243 28.98 -19.40 0.71
C GLU A 243 27.55 -19.06 1.18
N VAL A 244 26.94 -19.93 1.99
CA VAL A 244 25.69 -19.59 2.70
C VAL A 244 25.85 -19.87 4.17
N THR A 245 25.78 -18.82 5.00
CA THR A 245 25.75 -18.92 6.45
C THR A 245 24.41 -19.51 6.89
N CYS A 246 24.40 -20.83 7.12
CA CYS A 246 23.28 -21.54 7.72
C CYS A 246 23.23 -21.28 9.23
N THR A 247 22.78 -20.09 9.64
CA THR A 247 22.51 -19.81 11.06
C THR A 247 21.20 -20.49 11.47
N GLY A 248 21.30 -21.40 12.43
CA GLY A 248 20.22 -22.30 12.84
C GLY A 248 19.04 -21.55 13.47
N PHE A 249 17.87 -21.65 12.83
CA PHE A 249 16.61 -21.66 13.57
C PHE A 249 16.48 -23.04 14.21
N LEU A 250 16.90 -23.15 15.46
CA LEU A 250 16.49 -24.24 16.34
C LEU A 250 14.96 -24.20 16.40
N VAL A 251 14.34 -25.18 15.75
CA VAL A 251 12.91 -25.45 15.83
C VAL A 251 12.65 -25.91 17.26
N TYR A 252 12.04 -25.05 18.07
CA TYR A 252 11.36 -25.51 19.28
C TYR A 252 10.16 -26.35 18.86
N HIS A 253 10.07 -27.56 19.44
CA HIS A 253 8.90 -28.44 19.35
C HIS A 253 7.64 -27.77 19.89
#